data_AF-A0A7J7IN87-F1
#
_entry.id   AF-A0A7J7IN87-F1
#
_cell.length_a   1.000
_cell.length_b   1.000
_cell.length_c   1.000
_cell.angle_alpha   90.00
_cell.angle_beta   90.00
_cell.angle_gamma   90.00
#
_symmetry.space_group_name_H-M   'P 1'
#
loop_
_entity.id
_entity.type
_entity.pdbx_description
1 polymer ?
#
loop_
_entity_poly.entity_id
_entity_poly.type
_entity_poly.pdbx_seq_one_letter_code
_entity_poly.pdbx_strand_id
1 'polypeptide(L)'
;MLNSSYGELERACRSRLSTENDSELLRGWLPPSQASIELISTGSDAEASLKDAGPIEARAAIASAFEAVRKAWEQLDAVFRAFFGPPLSQTLLLKPISLRHPFLFYLGHLPAFAWNRYQSLLQPQHSLVVSSSLTMDELLSFGKLFERGMDPDVDDPSQCHWHSQVPEAVEDWPSVSKVAAYRDYIRQDLFHRVQQWCYAPRSSSPPANECFTLLRTIAEHEWMHTETLLYMVHQLDALSKAPLQAQTHPWKRQSAADSSPNDCEQRGFMPLIGTFVSIETEENASLGKNPEEKSPHAFQFAWDNEMPQVQRTIPRRLLVQEYPVTNSQFLNFVKDGGYRDLHRYWLDESDRLWCAKNSRQCPQFWRAIHRPDRANDTLAFHVVHLDGRLSKHSIGDPACTENNWPVYISLAEARAYANWVCVNARHAQSREIGWRLPTEAEWQYIADGAYPKTSTGDGNSDSAMDGNHGFRHWGPIDTYQSPNSSRWNVRDLVGNGWEWTDTPFQPLDPDRFQPTPLYPEYSADFFDQKHFVLKGASWATGAPLIRPTFRNWYQAHYPYVFAKFRLVCDVSPVELSDRSAAVRNEAPCSHDASG
;
A
#
# COMPACT_ATOMS: atom_id res chain seq x y z
N MET A 1 21.49 -16.53 12.04
CA MET A 1 21.25 -17.91 11.54
C MET A 1 20.21 -17.99 10.39
N LEU A 2 19.79 -16.87 9.77
CA LEU A 2 18.83 -16.86 8.64
C LEU A 2 19.49 -16.89 7.24
N ASN A 3 20.81 -16.78 7.14
CA ASN A 3 21.53 -16.74 5.85
C ASN A 3 21.98 -18.12 5.33
N SER A 4 21.91 -19.19 6.14
CA SER A 4 22.44 -20.50 5.73
C SER A 4 21.44 -21.37 4.96
N SER A 5 20.13 -21.21 5.16
CA SER A 5 19.13 -22.00 4.41
C SER A 5 18.90 -21.50 2.98
N TYR A 6 19.20 -20.22 2.71
CA TYR A 6 18.98 -19.61 1.39
C TYR A 6 19.95 -20.15 0.32
N GLY A 7 21.21 -20.43 0.69
CA GLY A 7 22.23 -20.97 -0.22
C GLY A 7 22.08 -22.47 -0.56
N GLU A 8 21.21 -23.19 0.14
CA GLU A 8 20.83 -24.58 -0.18
C GLU A 8 19.62 -24.61 -1.13
N LEU A 9 18.62 -23.75 -0.90
CA LEU A 9 17.51 -23.51 -1.82
C LEU A 9 17.98 -23.01 -3.19
N GLU A 10 18.98 -22.11 -3.23
CA GLU A 10 19.56 -21.61 -4.48
C GLU A 10 20.22 -22.72 -5.33
N ARG A 11 20.85 -23.71 -4.68
CA ARG A 11 21.47 -24.85 -5.37
C ARG A 11 20.44 -25.84 -5.91
N ALA A 12 19.35 -26.08 -5.15
CA ALA A 12 18.25 -26.94 -5.57
C ALA A 12 17.46 -26.35 -6.76
N CYS A 13 17.23 -25.03 -6.77
CA CYS A 13 16.60 -24.33 -7.89
C CYS A 13 17.41 -24.46 -9.19
N ARG A 14 18.74 -24.41 -9.12
CA ARG A 14 19.62 -24.44 -10.31
C ARG A 14 19.61 -25.80 -11.04
N SER A 15 19.31 -26.92 -10.39
CA SER A 15 19.35 -28.25 -11.02
C SER A 15 18.08 -28.63 -11.80
N ARG A 16 16.95 -27.93 -11.62
CA ARG A 16 15.66 -28.24 -12.30
C ARG A 16 15.48 -27.53 -13.65
N LEU A 17 16.26 -26.47 -13.93
CA LEU A 17 15.85 -25.39 -14.84
C LEU A 17 16.56 -25.37 -16.20
N SER A 18 17.13 -26.49 -16.66
CA SER A 18 17.70 -26.58 -18.01
C SER A 18 16.65 -26.82 -19.12
N THR A 19 15.35 -26.66 -18.85
CA THR A 19 14.27 -27.12 -19.76
C THR A 19 13.14 -26.12 -20.05
N GLU A 20 13.00 -25.00 -19.34
CA GLU A 20 11.93 -24.02 -19.62
C GLU A 20 12.45 -22.87 -20.50
N ASN A 21 11.71 -22.57 -21.58
CA ASN A 21 12.03 -21.46 -22.48
C ASN A 21 11.44 -20.15 -21.94
N ASP A 22 12.17 -19.49 -21.03
CA ASP A 22 11.78 -18.22 -20.39
C ASP A 22 11.38 -17.11 -21.40
N SER A 23 11.86 -17.18 -22.64
CA SER A 23 11.54 -16.21 -23.70
C SER A 23 10.12 -16.36 -24.26
N GLU A 24 9.53 -17.56 -24.23
CA GLU A 24 8.13 -17.80 -24.62
C GLU A 24 7.18 -17.45 -23.48
N LEU A 25 7.58 -17.73 -22.24
CA LEU A 25 6.81 -17.35 -21.05
C LEU A 25 6.56 -15.85 -21.00
N LEU A 26 7.52 -15.01 -21.39
CA LEU A 26 7.37 -13.55 -21.42
C LEU A 26 6.47 -13.04 -22.57
N ARG A 27 6.29 -13.79 -23.67
CA ARG A 27 5.41 -13.39 -24.78
C ARG A 27 3.92 -13.54 -24.46
N GLY A 28 3.56 -14.46 -23.55
CA GLY A 28 2.18 -14.65 -23.09
C GLY A 28 1.63 -13.52 -22.22
N TRP A 29 2.46 -12.52 -21.88
CA TRP A 29 2.09 -11.38 -21.04
C TRP A 29 1.75 -10.14 -21.88
N LEU A 30 1.38 -10.32 -23.15
CA LEU A 30 0.87 -9.25 -23.98
C LEU A 30 -0.65 -9.11 -23.72
N PRO A 31 -1.17 -7.89 -23.54
CA PRO A 31 -2.62 -7.71 -23.40
C PRO A 31 -3.35 -8.28 -24.63
N PRO A 32 -4.56 -8.83 -24.47
CA PRO A 32 -5.40 -9.20 -25.62
C PRO A 32 -5.53 -7.98 -26.55
N SER A 33 -5.47 -8.21 -27.87
CA SER A 33 -5.48 -7.12 -28.85
C SER A 33 -6.72 -6.22 -28.69
N GLN A 34 -6.53 -4.90 -28.90
CA GLN A 34 -7.60 -3.88 -28.86
C GLN A 34 -8.82 -4.21 -29.74
N ALA A 35 -8.69 -5.12 -30.71
CA ALA A 35 -9.77 -5.56 -31.58
C ALA A 35 -10.96 -6.22 -30.84
N SER A 36 -10.77 -6.67 -29.59
CA SER A 36 -11.86 -7.19 -28.76
C SER A 36 -12.66 -6.11 -28.01
N ILE A 37 -12.18 -4.85 -28.01
CA ILE A 37 -12.69 -3.74 -27.19
C ILE A 37 -13.83 -2.98 -27.89
N GLU A 38 -13.79 -2.84 -29.21
CA GLU A 38 -14.81 -2.07 -29.95
C GLU A 38 -16.21 -2.73 -29.93
N LEU A 39 -16.29 -4.04 -29.76
CA LEU A 39 -17.57 -4.76 -29.67
C LEU A 39 -18.36 -4.53 -28.37
N ILE A 40 -17.79 -3.83 -27.39
CA ILE A 40 -18.45 -3.58 -26.09
C ILE A 40 -18.88 -2.13 -25.90
N SER A 41 -18.24 -1.17 -26.57
CA SER A 41 -18.53 0.26 -26.40
C SER A 41 -19.38 0.87 -27.51
N THR A 42 -19.37 0.32 -28.74
CA THR A 42 -20.14 0.87 -29.87
C THR A 42 -21.38 0.02 -30.14
N GLY A 43 -22.42 0.25 -29.35
CA GLY A 43 -23.76 -0.21 -29.71
C GLY A 43 -24.30 0.55 -30.92
N SER A 44 -23.85 0.24 -32.14
CA SER A 44 -24.45 0.83 -33.35
C SER A 44 -24.93 -0.15 -34.42
N ASP A 45 -24.59 -1.45 -34.39
CA ASP A 45 -25.05 -2.37 -35.46
C ASP A 45 -25.70 -3.68 -34.98
N ALA A 46 -25.98 -3.82 -33.67
CA ALA A 46 -26.69 -4.98 -33.11
C ALA A 46 -28.03 -4.64 -32.43
N GLU A 47 -28.59 -3.46 -32.68
CA GLU A 47 -29.84 -2.99 -32.03
C GLU A 47 -31.10 -3.71 -32.54
N ALA A 48 -31.05 -4.40 -33.67
CA ALA A 48 -32.26 -4.94 -34.30
C ALA A 48 -32.74 -6.31 -33.77
N SER A 49 -32.00 -7.01 -32.90
CA SER A 49 -32.31 -8.42 -32.57
C SER A 49 -32.39 -8.79 -31.07
N LEU A 50 -32.23 -7.85 -30.13
CA LEU A 50 -32.15 -8.18 -28.70
C LEU A 50 -33.23 -7.50 -27.86
N LYS A 51 -34.49 -7.97 -28.01
CA LYS A 51 -35.61 -7.53 -27.16
C LYS A 51 -35.49 -7.97 -25.68
N ASP A 52 -34.55 -8.88 -25.37
CA ASP A 52 -34.35 -9.50 -24.04
C ASP A 52 -33.02 -9.13 -23.34
N ALA A 53 -32.25 -8.18 -23.88
CA ALA A 53 -31.02 -7.70 -23.24
C ALA A 53 -31.32 -6.82 -22.01
N GLY A 54 -30.44 -6.85 -20.99
CA GLY A 54 -30.57 -6.01 -19.80
C GLY A 54 -30.53 -4.50 -20.10
N PRO A 55 -31.00 -3.64 -19.18
CA PRO A 55 -30.95 -2.18 -19.32
C PRO A 55 -29.55 -1.70 -19.69
N ILE A 56 -29.46 -0.70 -20.57
CA ILE A 56 -28.19 -0.14 -21.07
C ILE A 56 -27.24 0.21 -19.91
N GLU A 57 -27.75 0.80 -18.84
CA GLU A 57 -26.99 1.18 -17.65
C GLU A 57 -26.33 -0.02 -16.94
N ALA A 58 -27.02 -1.15 -16.84
CA ALA A 58 -26.50 -2.35 -16.20
C ALA A 58 -25.33 -2.95 -17.02
N ARG A 59 -25.46 -2.96 -18.35
CA ARG A 59 -24.40 -3.42 -19.26
C ARG A 59 -23.18 -2.51 -19.19
N ALA A 60 -23.41 -1.19 -19.20
CA ALA A 60 -22.35 -0.20 -19.07
C ALA A 60 -21.58 -0.33 -17.74
N ALA A 61 -22.28 -0.59 -16.63
CA ALA A 61 -21.66 -0.80 -15.33
C ALA A 61 -20.78 -2.06 -15.30
N ILE A 62 -21.27 -3.20 -15.81
CA ILE A 62 -20.50 -4.45 -15.89
C ILE A 62 -19.26 -4.25 -16.77
N ALA A 63 -19.43 -3.63 -17.95
CA ALA A 63 -18.32 -3.36 -18.86
C ALA A 63 -17.26 -2.45 -18.22
N SER A 64 -17.69 -1.38 -17.53
CA SER A 64 -16.79 -0.48 -16.80
C SER A 64 -16.03 -1.19 -15.67
N ALA A 65 -16.71 -2.04 -14.90
CA ALA A 65 -16.07 -2.82 -13.84
C ALA A 65 -15.05 -3.84 -14.41
N PHE A 66 -15.36 -4.47 -15.54
CA PHE A 66 -14.43 -5.38 -16.21
C PHE A 66 -13.22 -4.64 -16.81
N GLU A 67 -13.41 -3.42 -17.31
CA GLU A 67 -12.28 -2.58 -17.75
C GLU A 67 -11.35 -2.25 -16.57
N ALA A 68 -11.88 -2.05 -15.36
CA ALA A 68 -11.06 -1.89 -14.16
C ALA A 68 -10.21 -3.16 -13.86
N VAL A 69 -10.77 -4.36 -14.07
CA VAL A 69 -10.04 -5.64 -13.96
C VAL A 69 -8.91 -5.71 -15.00
N ARG A 70 -9.21 -5.37 -16.26
CA ARG A 70 -8.20 -5.36 -17.33
C ARG A 70 -7.05 -4.40 -17.03
N LYS A 71 -7.34 -3.18 -16.57
CA LYS A 71 -6.30 -2.21 -16.16
C LYS A 71 -5.43 -2.75 -15.03
N ALA A 72 -6.02 -3.47 -14.07
CA ALA A 72 -5.27 -4.13 -13.00
C ALA A 72 -4.34 -5.23 -13.56
N TRP A 73 -4.82 -6.06 -14.48
CA TRP A 73 -4.00 -7.06 -15.17
C TRP A 73 -2.86 -6.44 -15.97
N GLU A 74 -3.12 -5.38 -16.73
CA GLU A 74 -2.10 -4.68 -17.52
C GLU A 74 -0.98 -4.13 -16.63
N GLN A 75 -1.33 -3.55 -15.48
CA GLN A 75 -0.36 -3.06 -14.51
C GLN A 75 0.42 -4.21 -13.87
N LEU A 76 -0.27 -5.25 -13.40
CA LEU A 76 0.38 -6.42 -12.79
C LEU A 76 1.38 -7.03 -13.76
N ASP A 77 0.97 -7.24 -15.01
CA ASP A 77 1.83 -7.80 -16.04
C ASP A 77 3.02 -6.85 -16.32
N ALA A 78 2.83 -5.53 -16.23
CA ALA A 78 3.93 -4.57 -16.32
C ALA A 78 4.93 -4.70 -15.17
N VAL A 79 4.45 -4.88 -13.93
CA VAL A 79 5.30 -5.15 -12.76
C VAL A 79 6.05 -6.46 -12.96
N PHE A 80 5.39 -7.52 -13.41
CA PHE A 80 6.07 -8.79 -13.59
C PHE A 80 7.13 -8.74 -14.70
N ARG A 81 6.82 -8.11 -15.84
CA ARG A 81 7.81 -7.85 -16.90
C ARG A 81 8.96 -6.98 -16.40
N ALA A 82 8.71 -6.09 -15.43
CA ALA A 82 9.72 -5.19 -14.89
C ALA A 82 10.64 -5.83 -13.84
N PHE A 83 10.11 -6.74 -13.02
CA PHE A 83 10.82 -7.26 -11.85
C PHE A 83 11.11 -8.77 -11.90
N PHE A 84 10.55 -9.50 -12.86
CA PHE A 84 10.79 -10.92 -13.02
C PHE A 84 11.16 -11.16 -14.49
N GLY A 85 12.42 -10.87 -14.83
CA GLY A 85 13.01 -11.19 -16.13
C GLY A 85 13.80 -12.52 -16.10
N PRO A 86 14.41 -12.95 -17.21
CA PRO A 86 15.14 -14.20 -17.28
C PRO A 86 16.35 -14.24 -16.30
N PRO A 87 16.55 -15.34 -15.53
CA PRO A 87 15.69 -16.51 -15.49
C PRO A 87 14.43 -16.30 -14.62
N LEU A 88 13.26 -16.28 -15.27
CA LEU A 88 11.96 -15.95 -14.69
C LEU A 88 11.55 -17.00 -13.65
N SER A 89 11.78 -18.26 -13.98
CA SER A 89 11.47 -19.43 -13.15
C SER A 89 12.19 -19.45 -11.80
N GLN A 90 13.42 -18.92 -11.71
CA GLN A 90 14.17 -18.85 -10.45
C GLN A 90 13.65 -17.74 -9.55
N THR A 91 13.44 -16.55 -10.13
CA THR A 91 13.05 -15.38 -9.35
C THR A 91 11.65 -15.55 -8.77
N LEU A 92 10.74 -16.22 -9.48
CA LEU A 92 9.39 -16.47 -8.99
C LEU A 92 9.32 -17.40 -7.77
N LEU A 93 10.32 -18.25 -7.56
CA LEU A 93 10.37 -19.15 -6.40
C LEU A 93 11.01 -18.49 -5.16
N LEU A 94 11.48 -17.25 -5.27
CA LEU A 94 12.06 -16.52 -4.14
C LEU A 94 10.98 -16.10 -3.14
N LYS A 95 11.37 -16.16 -1.86
CA LYS A 95 10.55 -15.81 -0.70
C LYS A 95 11.30 -14.75 0.14
N PRO A 96 11.37 -13.48 -0.31
CA PRO A 96 12.18 -12.45 0.36
C PRO A 96 11.61 -11.98 1.71
N ILE A 97 10.33 -12.24 1.97
CA ILE A 97 9.67 -11.99 3.26
C ILE A 97 9.20 -13.33 3.81
N SER A 98 9.67 -13.72 4.99
CA SER A 98 9.33 -15.01 5.61
C SER A 98 7.83 -15.17 5.89
N LEU A 99 7.13 -14.05 6.11
CA LEU A 99 5.69 -13.92 6.38
C LEU A 99 4.81 -13.90 5.13
N ARG A 100 5.36 -14.22 3.95
CA ARG A 100 4.66 -14.21 2.66
C ARG A 100 5.05 -15.43 1.84
N HIS A 101 4.15 -15.93 1.00
CA HIS A 101 4.49 -16.99 0.04
C HIS A 101 5.48 -16.51 -1.04
N PRO A 102 6.12 -17.42 -1.81
CA PRO A 102 6.94 -17.05 -2.96
C PRO A 102 6.17 -16.25 -4.02
N PHE A 103 6.85 -15.51 -4.89
CA PHE A 103 6.20 -14.74 -5.96
C PHE A 103 5.31 -15.58 -6.88
N LEU A 104 5.68 -16.84 -7.12
CA LEU A 104 4.91 -17.82 -7.90
C LEU A 104 3.50 -18.03 -7.32
N PHE A 105 3.36 -17.96 -5.99
CA PHE A 105 2.05 -18.04 -5.35
C PHE A 105 1.13 -16.94 -5.86
N TYR A 106 1.61 -15.71 -5.98
CA TYR A 106 0.79 -14.58 -6.43
C TYR A 106 0.43 -14.65 -7.92
N LEU A 107 1.27 -15.30 -8.73
CA LEU A 107 0.93 -15.59 -10.13
C LEU A 107 -0.28 -16.52 -10.25
N GLY A 108 -0.42 -17.48 -9.33
CA GLY A 108 -1.57 -18.39 -9.26
C GLY A 108 -2.74 -17.89 -8.40
N HIS A 109 -2.46 -17.10 -7.37
CA HIS A 109 -3.44 -16.64 -6.39
C HIS A 109 -4.44 -15.67 -6.96
N LEU A 110 -3.99 -14.73 -7.79
CA LEU A 110 -4.85 -13.73 -8.39
C LEU A 110 -5.90 -14.34 -9.33
N PRO A 111 -5.54 -15.24 -10.25
CA PRO A 111 -6.55 -15.98 -11.01
C PRO A 111 -7.37 -16.93 -10.15
N ALA A 112 -6.81 -17.62 -9.15
CA ALA A 112 -7.59 -18.48 -8.25
C ALA A 112 -8.63 -17.70 -7.45
N PHE A 113 -8.27 -16.51 -6.97
CA PHE A 113 -9.18 -15.58 -6.32
C PHE A 113 -10.34 -15.20 -7.24
N ALA A 114 -10.06 -14.79 -8.48
CA ALA A 114 -11.10 -14.47 -9.44
C ALA A 114 -12.02 -15.67 -9.69
N TRP A 115 -11.43 -16.83 -10.01
CA TRP A 115 -12.11 -18.09 -10.27
C TRP A 115 -13.08 -18.47 -9.16
N ASN A 116 -12.58 -18.60 -7.93
CA ASN A 116 -13.35 -19.07 -6.78
C ASN A 116 -14.55 -18.14 -6.49
N ARG A 117 -14.46 -16.85 -6.83
CA ARG A 117 -15.52 -15.87 -6.60
C ARG A 117 -16.56 -15.88 -7.69
N TYR A 118 -16.17 -15.86 -8.97
CA TYR A 118 -17.17 -15.86 -10.05
C TYR A 118 -17.83 -17.22 -10.24
N GLN A 119 -17.20 -18.31 -9.80
CA GLN A 119 -17.82 -19.64 -9.76
C GLN A 119 -19.12 -19.65 -8.95
N SER A 120 -19.19 -18.87 -7.86
CA SER A 120 -20.40 -18.75 -7.05
C SER A 120 -21.61 -18.16 -7.81
N LEU A 121 -21.35 -17.47 -8.92
CA LEU A 121 -22.39 -16.89 -9.79
C LEU A 121 -22.74 -17.78 -10.99
N LEU A 122 -22.08 -18.93 -11.17
CA LEU A 122 -22.35 -19.82 -12.30
C LEU A 122 -23.60 -20.68 -12.05
N GLN A 123 -24.43 -20.86 -13.08
CA GLN A 123 -25.50 -21.86 -13.03
C GLN A 123 -24.92 -23.29 -13.14
N PRO A 124 -25.52 -24.31 -12.51
CA PRO A 124 -25.01 -25.70 -12.45
C PRO A 124 -24.77 -26.40 -13.80
N GLN A 125 -25.28 -25.82 -14.89
CA GLN A 125 -25.35 -26.43 -16.22
C GLN A 125 -24.29 -25.91 -17.20
N HIS A 126 -23.35 -25.06 -16.76
CA HIS A 126 -22.25 -24.59 -17.60
C HIS A 126 -21.03 -25.52 -17.51
N SER A 127 -20.78 -26.28 -18.58
CA SER A 127 -19.58 -27.11 -18.72
C SER A 127 -18.32 -26.25 -18.84
N LEU A 128 -17.34 -26.51 -17.99
CA LEU A 128 -15.99 -25.97 -18.14
C LEU A 128 -15.30 -26.65 -19.32
N VAL A 129 -14.85 -25.86 -20.30
CA VAL A 129 -14.02 -26.36 -21.41
C VAL A 129 -12.58 -26.06 -21.07
N VAL A 130 -11.76 -27.07 -20.83
CA VAL A 130 -10.33 -26.91 -20.51
C VAL A 130 -9.51 -26.88 -21.80
N SER A 131 -8.43 -26.08 -21.82
CA SER A 131 -7.48 -26.07 -22.94
C SER A 131 -6.65 -27.35 -22.99
N SER A 132 -5.95 -27.62 -24.10
CA SER A 132 -5.04 -28.77 -24.20
C SER A 132 -3.84 -28.71 -23.24
N SER A 133 -3.56 -27.55 -22.66
CA SER A 133 -2.37 -27.30 -21.82
C SER A 133 -2.61 -27.52 -20.33
N LEU A 134 -3.85 -27.69 -19.89
CA LEU A 134 -4.24 -27.97 -18.51
C LEU A 134 -5.23 -29.13 -18.48
N THR A 135 -5.14 -29.94 -17.45
CA THR A 135 -6.18 -30.93 -17.12
C THR A 135 -7.23 -30.30 -16.20
N MET A 136 -8.42 -30.91 -16.14
CA MET A 136 -9.45 -30.48 -15.19
C MET A 136 -8.98 -30.60 -13.73
N ASP A 137 -8.23 -31.67 -13.42
CA ASP A 137 -7.68 -31.89 -12.08
C ASP A 137 -6.68 -30.79 -11.70
N GLU A 138 -5.83 -30.35 -12.63
CA GLU A 138 -4.92 -29.22 -12.40
C GLU A 138 -5.66 -27.91 -12.17
N LEU A 139 -6.71 -27.64 -12.97
CA LEU A 139 -7.52 -26.43 -12.82
C LEU A 139 -8.16 -26.34 -11.41
N LEU A 140 -8.76 -27.45 -10.96
CA LEU A 140 -9.38 -27.55 -9.64
C LEU A 140 -8.33 -27.54 -8.51
N SER A 141 -7.21 -28.22 -8.72
CA SER A 141 -6.09 -28.25 -7.76
C SER A 141 -5.50 -26.86 -7.56
N PHE A 142 -5.30 -26.08 -8.63
CA PHE A 142 -4.75 -24.73 -8.53
C PHE A 142 -5.74 -23.75 -7.90
N GLY A 143 -7.03 -23.89 -8.18
CA GLY A 143 -8.08 -23.13 -7.51
C GLY A 143 -8.04 -23.26 -5.99
N LYS A 144 -7.66 -24.44 -5.46
CA LYS A 144 -7.47 -24.70 -4.02
C LYS A 144 -6.08 -24.28 -3.54
N LEU A 145 -5.03 -24.67 -4.25
CA LEU A 145 -3.64 -24.42 -3.85
C LEU A 145 -3.36 -22.92 -3.66
N PHE A 146 -3.94 -22.08 -4.51
CA PHE A 146 -3.74 -20.64 -4.47
C PHE A 146 -4.96 -19.87 -3.95
N GLU A 147 -5.90 -20.52 -3.25
CA GLU A 147 -7.18 -19.88 -2.89
C GLU A 147 -7.01 -18.68 -1.95
N ARG A 148 -6.03 -18.75 -1.06
CA ARG A 148 -5.86 -17.80 0.03
C ARG A 148 -4.42 -17.66 0.48
N GLY A 149 -3.95 -16.42 0.57
CA GLY A 149 -2.63 -16.08 1.10
C GLY A 149 -2.50 -16.27 2.61
N MET A 150 -1.26 -16.21 3.10
CA MET A 150 -0.93 -16.33 4.51
C MET A 150 -0.91 -14.98 5.23
N ASP A 151 -1.35 -14.98 6.49
CA ASP A 151 -1.15 -13.88 7.45
C ASP A 151 -0.70 -14.44 8.80
N PRO A 152 0.61 -14.68 8.99
CA PRO A 152 1.14 -15.12 10.26
C PRO A 152 1.26 -13.95 11.24
N ASP A 153 1.13 -14.26 12.52
CA ASP A 153 1.54 -13.34 13.58
C ASP A 153 3.04 -13.02 13.43
N VAL A 154 3.38 -11.73 13.47
CA VAL A 154 4.75 -11.24 13.27
C VAL A 154 5.69 -11.68 14.40
N ASP A 155 5.18 -11.78 15.63
CA ASP A 155 5.95 -12.11 16.83
C ASP A 155 6.05 -13.62 17.06
N ASP A 156 5.00 -14.35 16.70
CA ASP A 156 4.90 -15.81 16.73
C ASP A 156 4.33 -16.39 15.42
N PRO A 157 5.17 -16.57 14.38
CA PRO A 157 4.73 -17.08 13.08
C PRO A 157 4.16 -18.51 13.07
N SER A 158 4.17 -19.22 14.22
CA SER A 158 3.45 -20.49 14.36
C SER A 158 1.93 -20.29 14.45
N GLN A 159 1.48 -19.09 14.81
CA GLN A 159 0.10 -18.65 14.73
C GLN A 159 -0.13 -17.95 13.39
N CYS A 160 -1.10 -18.45 12.64
CA CYS A 160 -1.42 -17.93 11.32
C CYS A 160 -2.92 -18.08 11.08
N HIS A 161 -3.54 -17.06 10.48
CA HIS A 161 -4.90 -17.19 9.99
C HIS A 161 -5.00 -18.34 8.97
N TRP A 162 -6.18 -18.94 8.85
CA TRP A 162 -6.38 -20.05 7.91
C TRP A 162 -5.97 -19.64 6.49
N HIS A 163 -5.23 -20.50 5.81
CA HIS A 163 -4.76 -20.30 4.45
C HIS A 163 -4.65 -21.64 3.70
N SER A 164 -4.50 -21.57 2.38
CA SER A 164 -4.34 -22.73 1.52
C SER A 164 -3.17 -23.61 1.98
N GLN A 165 -3.31 -24.93 1.92
CA GLN A 165 -2.15 -25.81 2.07
C GLN A 165 -1.22 -25.63 0.86
N VAL A 166 0.01 -25.17 1.11
CA VAL A 166 1.01 -24.93 0.07
C VAL A 166 2.20 -25.87 0.23
N PRO A 167 2.96 -26.16 -0.85
CA PRO A 167 4.19 -26.91 -0.76
C PRO A 167 5.24 -26.24 0.14
N GLU A 168 5.88 -27.03 1.01
CA GLU A 168 7.01 -26.58 1.82
C GLU A 168 8.31 -26.59 1.03
N ALA A 169 8.52 -27.62 0.21
CA ALA A 169 9.71 -27.78 -0.63
C ALA A 169 9.52 -27.07 -1.97
N VAL A 170 10.60 -26.48 -2.50
CA VAL A 170 10.55 -25.69 -3.73
C VAL A 170 10.25 -26.56 -4.96
N GLU A 171 10.76 -27.79 -4.96
CA GLU A 171 10.54 -28.81 -5.98
C GLU A 171 9.07 -29.23 -6.14
N ASP A 172 8.28 -29.10 -5.09
CA ASP A 172 6.87 -29.49 -5.05
C ASP A 172 5.94 -28.39 -5.59
N TRP A 173 6.45 -27.18 -5.84
CA TRP A 173 5.67 -26.14 -6.51
C TRP A 173 5.40 -26.52 -7.98
N PRO A 174 4.18 -26.20 -8.50
CA PRO A 174 3.88 -26.34 -9.92
C PRO A 174 4.86 -25.53 -10.79
N SER A 175 5.09 -25.98 -12.02
CA SER A 175 5.98 -25.25 -12.93
C SER A 175 5.39 -23.88 -13.29
N VAL A 176 6.27 -22.89 -13.49
CA VAL A 176 5.87 -21.52 -13.87
C VAL A 176 5.01 -21.53 -15.12
N SER A 177 5.35 -22.38 -16.09
CA SER A 177 4.59 -22.56 -17.33
C SER A 177 3.14 -23.00 -17.09
N LYS A 178 2.90 -23.92 -16.14
CA LYS A 178 1.55 -24.38 -15.80
C LYS A 178 0.76 -23.31 -15.05
N VAL A 179 1.38 -22.58 -14.13
CA VAL A 179 0.72 -21.50 -13.39
C VAL A 179 0.38 -20.32 -14.32
N ALA A 180 1.25 -19.99 -15.28
CA ALA A 180 0.97 -19.00 -16.31
C ALA A 180 -0.18 -19.44 -17.23
N ALA A 181 -0.21 -20.69 -17.68
CA ALA A 181 -1.32 -21.24 -18.45
C ALA A 181 -2.65 -21.20 -17.67
N TYR A 182 -2.60 -21.44 -16.35
CA TYR A 182 -3.76 -21.31 -15.47
C TYR A 182 -4.27 -19.88 -15.42
N ARG A 183 -3.39 -18.91 -15.18
CA ARG A 183 -3.75 -17.49 -15.22
C ARG A 183 -4.43 -17.12 -16.54
N ASP A 184 -3.83 -17.47 -17.67
CA ASP A 184 -4.33 -17.10 -18.99
C ASP A 184 -5.71 -17.71 -19.27
N TYR A 185 -5.90 -18.98 -18.87
CA TYR A 185 -7.19 -19.65 -18.93
C TYR A 185 -8.27 -18.92 -18.13
N ILE A 186 -8.01 -18.58 -16.87
CA ILE A 186 -8.98 -17.91 -16.00
C ILE A 186 -9.32 -16.51 -16.53
N ARG A 187 -8.32 -15.74 -16.98
CA ARG A 187 -8.55 -14.42 -17.58
C ARG A 187 -9.43 -14.52 -18.82
N GLN A 188 -9.20 -15.53 -19.67
CA GLN A 188 -10.01 -15.77 -20.86
C GLN A 188 -11.44 -16.25 -20.53
N ASP A 189 -11.60 -17.15 -19.56
CA ASP A 189 -12.93 -17.60 -19.13
C ASP A 189 -13.72 -16.43 -18.56
N LEU A 190 -13.14 -15.63 -17.64
CA LEU A 190 -13.79 -14.44 -17.10
C LEU A 190 -14.21 -13.45 -18.19
N PHE A 191 -13.38 -13.24 -19.21
CA PHE A 191 -13.75 -12.42 -20.37
C PHE A 191 -15.01 -12.95 -21.06
N HIS A 192 -15.06 -14.25 -21.36
CA HIS A 192 -16.25 -14.88 -21.96
C HIS A 192 -17.49 -14.79 -21.06
N ARG A 193 -17.33 -14.96 -19.73
CA ARG A 193 -18.42 -14.80 -18.76
C ARG A 193 -18.99 -13.40 -18.79
N VAL A 194 -18.13 -12.38 -18.81
CA VAL A 194 -18.56 -10.97 -18.87
C VAL A 194 -19.30 -10.70 -20.18
N GLN A 195 -18.85 -11.24 -21.31
CA GLN A 195 -19.60 -11.15 -22.56
C GLN A 195 -20.99 -11.79 -22.44
N GLN A 196 -21.10 -12.96 -21.81
CA GLN A 196 -22.39 -13.60 -21.55
C GLN A 196 -23.28 -12.74 -20.65
N TRP A 197 -22.76 -12.19 -19.56
CA TRP A 197 -23.52 -11.33 -18.64
C TRP A 197 -24.02 -10.04 -19.31
N CYS A 198 -23.26 -9.49 -20.25
CA CYS A 198 -23.64 -8.30 -21.00
C CYS A 198 -24.67 -8.57 -22.12
N TYR A 199 -24.62 -9.73 -22.78
CA TYR A 199 -25.33 -9.97 -24.05
C TYR A 199 -26.31 -11.13 -24.07
N ALA A 200 -26.26 -12.06 -23.12
CA ALA A 200 -27.22 -13.17 -23.03
C ALA A 200 -28.57 -12.71 -22.42
N PRO A 201 -29.67 -13.45 -22.65
CA PRO A 201 -30.95 -13.17 -22.01
C PRO A 201 -30.85 -13.10 -20.49
N ARG A 202 -31.62 -12.21 -19.85
CA ARG A 202 -31.59 -11.99 -18.39
C ARG A 202 -31.82 -13.26 -17.55
N SER A 203 -32.64 -14.20 -18.03
CA SER A 203 -32.92 -15.46 -17.32
C SER A 203 -31.69 -16.38 -17.18
N SER A 204 -30.64 -16.12 -17.96
CA SER A 204 -29.38 -16.87 -17.96
C SER A 204 -28.20 -16.13 -17.31
N SER A 205 -28.39 -14.89 -16.83
CA SER A 205 -27.32 -14.06 -16.28
C SER A 205 -27.54 -13.73 -14.80
N PRO A 206 -26.47 -13.60 -13.99
CA PRO A 206 -26.58 -13.14 -12.61
C PRO A 206 -27.08 -11.68 -12.53
N PRO A 207 -27.54 -11.24 -11.34
CA PRO A 207 -27.88 -9.84 -11.10
C PRO A 207 -26.71 -8.89 -11.41
N ALA A 208 -27.00 -7.78 -12.08
CA ALA A 208 -25.94 -6.87 -12.55
C ALA A 208 -25.13 -6.23 -11.42
N ASN A 209 -25.75 -5.99 -10.26
CA ASN A 209 -25.08 -5.49 -9.05
C ASN A 209 -24.09 -6.50 -8.48
N GLU A 210 -24.41 -7.81 -8.53
CA GLU A 210 -23.50 -8.87 -8.11
C GLU A 210 -22.32 -8.99 -9.07
N CYS A 211 -22.57 -8.97 -10.38
CA CYS A 211 -21.51 -8.94 -11.40
C CYS A 211 -20.59 -7.72 -11.23
N PHE A 212 -21.16 -6.53 -11.04
CA PHE A 212 -20.41 -5.31 -10.81
C PHE A 212 -19.55 -5.41 -9.55
N THR A 213 -20.14 -5.83 -8.43
CA THR A 213 -19.44 -5.95 -7.14
C THR A 213 -18.31 -6.97 -7.21
N LEU A 214 -18.56 -8.12 -7.84
CA LEU A 214 -17.55 -9.15 -8.09
C LEU A 214 -16.36 -8.60 -8.89
N LEU A 215 -16.62 -7.96 -10.03
CA LEU A 215 -15.56 -7.43 -10.89
C LEU A 215 -14.75 -6.34 -10.20
N ARG A 216 -15.41 -5.47 -9.42
CA ARG A 216 -14.74 -4.46 -8.59
C ARG A 216 -13.90 -5.08 -7.47
N THR A 217 -14.39 -6.15 -6.84
CA THR A 217 -13.66 -6.94 -5.84
C THR A 217 -12.40 -7.54 -6.45
N ILE A 218 -12.51 -8.15 -7.63
CA ILE A 218 -11.36 -8.72 -8.35
C ILE A 218 -10.35 -7.63 -8.71
N ALA A 219 -10.82 -6.52 -9.31
CA ALA A 219 -9.94 -5.43 -9.72
C ALA A 219 -9.15 -4.84 -8.54
N GLU A 220 -9.81 -4.51 -7.45
CA GLU A 220 -9.15 -3.92 -6.28
C GLU A 220 -8.21 -4.90 -5.57
N HIS A 221 -8.56 -6.19 -5.53
CA HIS A 221 -7.68 -7.24 -5.00
C HIS A 221 -6.38 -7.36 -5.81
N GLU A 222 -6.46 -7.32 -7.15
CA GLU A 222 -5.29 -7.30 -8.05
C GLU A 222 -4.39 -6.09 -7.77
N TRP A 223 -4.97 -4.90 -7.54
CA TRP A 223 -4.20 -3.69 -7.18
C TRP A 223 -3.51 -3.80 -5.81
N MET A 224 -4.18 -4.36 -4.81
CA MET A 224 -3.59 -4.59 -3.48
C MET A 224 -2.38 -5.52 -3.55
N HIS A 225 -2.48 -6.60 -4.33
CA HIS A 225 -1.39 -7.52 -4.52
C HIS A 225 -0.26 -6.97 -5.39
N THR A 226 -0.56 -6.07 -6.32
CA THR A 226 0.47 -5.34 -7.08
C THR A 226 1.39 -4.56 -6.13
N GLU A 227 0.82 -3.81 -5.17
CA GLU A 227 1.60 -3.11 -4.15
C GLU A 227 2.36 -4.10 -3.24
N THR A 228 1.73 -5.24 -2.89
CA THR A 228 2.37 -6.30 -2.11
C THR A 228 3.62 -6.87 -2.76
N LEU A 229 3.54 -7.15 -4.07
CA LEU A 229 4.67 -7.64 -4.84
C LEU A 229 5.83 -6.63 -4.83
N LEU A 230 5.54 -5.32 -4.89
CA LEU A 230 6.57 -4.29 -4.90
C LEU A 230 7.32 -4.20 -3.58
N TYR A 231 6.64 -4.28 -2.43
CA TYR A 231 7.37 -4.29 -1.16
C TYR A 231 8.14 -5.61 -0.96
N MET A 232 7.65 -6.74 -1.48
CA MET A 232 8.41 -7.99 -1.50
C MET A 232 9.66 -7.88 -2.37
N VAL A 233 9.53 -7.33 -3.58
CA VAL A 233 10.66 -7.02 -4.47
C VAL A 233 11.65 -6.13 -3.75
N HIS A 234 11.19 -5.13 -3.00
CA HIS A 234 12.06 -4.25 -2.24
C HIS A 234 12.97 -4.99 -1.26
N GLN A 235 12.55 -6.15 -0.73
CA GLN A 235 13.33 -6.97 0.20
C GLN A 235 14.28 -7.97 -0.47
N LEU A 236 14.27 -8.10 -1.81
CA LEU A 236 15.25 -8.91 -2.51
C LEU A 236 16.68 -8.39 -2.29
N ASP A 237 17.65 -9.29 -2.20
CA ASP A 237 19.06 -8.92 -2.13
C ASP A 237 19.57 -8.33 -3.46
N ALA A 238 20.76 -7.71 -3.41
CA ALA A 238 21.34 -7.04 -4.57
C ALA A 238 21.66 -8.01 -5.73
N LEU A 239 21.97 -9.28 -5.45
CA LEU A 239 22.28 -10.28 -6.49
C LEU A 239 21.00 -10.68 -7.23
N SER A 240 19.93 -10.93 -6.48
CA SER A 240 18.60 -11.22 -7.00
C SER A 240 18.03 -10.06 -7.81
N LYS A 241 18.43 -8.82 -7.48
CA LYS A 241 18.08 -7.60 -8.23
C LYS A 241 19.04 -7.24 -9.36
N ALA A 242 20.19 -7.91 -9.50
CA ALA A 242 21.19 -7.58 -10.52
C ALA A 242 20.63 -7.65 -11.97
N PRO A 243 19.78 -8.63 -12.33
CA PRO A 243 19.11 -8.63 -13.64
C PRO A 243 18.18 -7.42 -13.83
N LEU A 244 17.57 -6.92 -12.74
CA LEU A 244 16.65 -5.78 -12.74
C LEU A 244 17.40 -4.46 -12.95
N GLN A 245 18.62 -4.36 -12.41
CA GLN A 245 19.50 -3.21 -12.60
C GLN A 245 20.03 -3.11 -14.03
N ALA A 246 20.12 -4.22 -14.76
CA ALA A 246 20.60 -4.26 -16.14
C ALA A 246 19.53 -3.82 -17.16
N GLN A 247 18.24 -4.05 -16.91
CA GLN A 247 17.16 -3.72 -17.85
C GLN A 247 16.86 -2.21 -17.92
N THR A 248 16.59 -1.68 -19.11
CA THR A 248 16.18 -0.27 -19.32
C THR A 248 14.68 -0.13 -19.10
N HIS A 249 14.27 0.11 -17.86
CA HIS A 249 12.86 0.24 -17.51
C HIS A 249 12.37 1.70 -17.41
N PRO A 250 11.05 1.94 -17.46
CA PRO A 250 10.45 3.28 -17.33
C PRO A 250 10.93 4.05 -16.09
N TRP A 251 11.12 3.37 -14.95
CA TRP A 251 11.59 3.99 -13.71
C TRP A 251 13.00 4.61 -13.82
N LYS A 252 13.89 4.10 -14.69
CA LYS A 252 15.21 4.71 -14.98
C LYS A 252 15.11 6.06 -15.69
N ARG A 253 14.03 6.33 -16.45
CA ARG A 253 13.83 7.63 -17.11
C ARG A 253 13.37 8.71 -16.13
N GLN A 254 12.61 8.35 -15.11
CA GLN A 254 12.08 9.30 -14.13
C GLN A 254 13.09 9.65 -13.04
N SER A 255 13.96 8.72 -12.62
CA SER A 255 15.00 9.00 -11.63
C SER A 255 16.07 9.99 -12.09
N ALA A 256 16.12 10.32 -13.39
CA ALA A 256 17.12 11.20 -13.98
C ALA A 256 16.58 12.59 -14.38
N ALA A 257 15.25 12.79 -14.40
CA ALA A 257 14.65 13.98 -15.05
C ALA A 257 14.16 15.07 -14.07
N ASP A 258 13.84 14.75 -12.81
CA ASP A 258 13.04 15.69 -11.98
C ASP A 258 13.76 16.30 -10.77
N SER A 259 15.00 15.91 -10.44
CA SER A 259 15.75 16.55 -9.35
C SER A 259 16.72 17.60 -9.91
N SER A 260 16.25 18.84 -10.05
CA SER A 260 17.15 19.99 -10.06
C SER A 260 17.87 20.02 -8.70
N PRO A 261 19.21 20.02 -8.64
CA PRO A 261 19.96 20.02 -7.37
C PRO A 261 19.77 21.29 -6.52
N ASN A 262 19.15 22.34 -7.06
CA ASN A 262 19.33 23.70 -6.56
C ASN A 262 18.41 24.12 -5.39
N ASP A 263 17.38 23.35 -5.04
CA ASP A 263 16.48 23.74 -3.93
C ASP A 263 16.81 23.07 -2.59
N CYS A 264 17.67 22.04 -2.58
CA CYS A 264 18.09 21.40 -1.33
C CYS A 264 19.13 22.24 -0.57
N GLU A 265 19.95 23.03 -1.28
CA GLU A 265 21.03 23.84 -0.67
C GLU A 265 20.52 25.01 0.19
N GLN A 266 19.27 25.46 0.02
CA GLN A 266 18.75 26.62 0.77
C GLN A 266 18.03 26.29 2.07
N ARG A 267 17.69 25.02 2.34
CA ARG A 267 17.01 24.63 3.57
C ARG A 267 18.04 24.03 4.54
N GLY A 268 18.66 24.91 5.32
CA GLY A 268 19.54 24.52 6.44
C GLY A 268 18.85 23.54 7.39
N PHE A 269 19.64 22.86 8.22
CA PHE A 269 19.22 21.91 9.27
C PHE A 269 17.79 22.14 9.77
N MET A 270 16.86 21.27 9.38
CA MET A 270 15.46 21.39 9.80
C MET A 270 15.30 21.02 11.28
N PRO A 271 14.42 21.73 12.02
CA PRO A 271 14.18 21.44 13.43
C PRO A 271 13.73 20.00 13.65
N LEU A 272 14.03 19.47 14.85
CA LEU A 272 13.62 18.13 15.34
C LEU A 272 12.12 17.88 15.19
N ILE A 273 11.37 18.97 15.12
CA ILE A 273 9.94 19.04 15.02
C ILE A 273 9.61 19.90 13.81
N GLY A 274 8.87 19.36 12.83
CA GLY A 274 8.45 20.09 11.63
C GLY A 274 7.49 21.26 11.93
N THR A 275 7.06 21.96 10.89
CA THR A 275 6.00 22.96 11.01
C THR A 275 4.68 22.30 11.41
N PHE A 276 3.83 23.06 12.12
CA PHE A 276 2.53 22.59 12.60
C PHE A 276 1.39 23.47 12.16
N VAL A 277 0.26 22.83 11.91
CA VAL A 277 -1.04 23.46 11.68
C VAL A 277 -1.88 23.29 12.94
N SER A 278 -2.46 24.38 13.43
CA SER A 278 -3.49 24.33 14.47
C SER A 278 -4.85 24.18 13.79
N ILE A 279 -5.57 23.10 14.10
CA ILE A 279 -6.89 22.82 13.57
C ILE A 279 -7.90 22.93 14.71
N GLU A 280 -8.94 23.73 14.51
CA GLU A 280 -10.12 23.74 15.38
C GLU A 280 -11.15 22.77 14.80
N THR A 281 -11.61 21.84 15.64
CA THR A 281 -12.60 20.83 15.25
C THR A 281 -13.95 21.26 15.81
N GLU A 282 -14.81 21.75 14.91
CA GLU A 282 -16.16 22.20 15.25
C GLU A 282 -17.18 21.05 15.17
N GLU A 283 -16.78 19.94 14.52
CA GLU A 283 -17.63 18.81 14.18
C GLU A 283 -16.97 17.48 14.55
N ASN A 284 -17.78 16.43 14.66
CA ASN A 284 -17.28 15.06 14.75
C ASN A 284 -16.64 14.64 13.42
N ALA A 285 -15.64 13.75 13.48
CA ALA A 285 -15.10 13.12 12.29
C ALA A 285 -16.10 12.09 11.73
N SER A 286 -16.41 12.20 10.44
CA SER A 286 -17.19 11.19 9.72
C SER A 286 -16.26 10.12 9.17
N LEU A 287 -16.48 8.86 9.55
CA LEU A 287 -15.80 7.68 8.99
C LEU A 287 -16.78 6.83 8.19
N GLY A 288 -16.25 6.11 7.20
CA GLY A 288 -17.01 5.17 6.40
C GLY A 288 -17.96 5.82 5.39
N LYS A 289 -18.64 4.97 4.63
CA LYS A 289 -19.54 5.35 3.54
C LYS A 289 -20.99 5.13 3.93
N ASN A 290 -21.85 6.07 3.55
CA ASN A 290 -23.28 5.97 3.86
C ASN A 290 -23.97 5.13 2.77
N PRO A 291 -24.59 3.99 3.12
CA PRO A 291 -25.27 3.14 2.14
C PRO A 291 -26.48 3.80 1.49
N GLU A 292 -27.07 4.81 2.13
CA GLU A 292 -28.26 5.53 1.65
C GLU A 292 -27.92 6.82 0.89
N GLU A 293 -26.63 7.18 0.79
CA GLU A 293 -26.21 8.39 0.10
C GLU A 293 -26.53 8.29 -1.40
N LYS A 294 -27.34 9.24 -1.89
CA LYS A 294 -27.72 9.31 -3.30
C LYS A 294 -26.49 9.56 -4.15
N SER A 295 -26.07 8.54 -4.87
CA SER A 295 -25.02 8.66 -5.86
C SER A 295 -25.56 9.14 -7.20
N PRO A 296 -24.78 9.91 -7.97
CA PRO A 296 -25.03 10.08 -9.40
C PRO A 296 -24.87 8.76 -10.20
N HIS A 297 -24.24 7.74 -9.62
CA HIS A 297 -24.03 6.43 -10.26
C HIS A 297 -24.97 5.38 -9.67
N ALA A 298 -25.65 4.62 -10.53
CA ALA A 298 -26.54 3.53 -10.10
C ALA A 298 -25.81 2.36 -9.41
N PHE A 299 -24.48 2.26 -9.60
CA PHE A 299 -23.63 1.21 -9.03
C PHE A 299 -22.48 1.83 -8.27
N GLN A 300 -22.20 1.30 -7.08
CA GLN A 300 -21.10 1.73 -6.23
C GLN A 300 -20.41 0.53 -5.59
N PHE A 301 -19.12 0.70 -5.29
CA PHE A 301 -18.33 -0.29 -4.58
C PHE A 301 -17.73 0.32 -3.31
N ALA A 302 -17.62 -0.51 -2.27
CA ALA A 302 -16.86 -0.29 -1.05
C ALA A 302 -16.60 -1.65 -0.42
N TRP A 303 -15.49 -1.80 0.30
CA TRP A 303 -15.26 -2.97 1.13
C TRP A 303 -16.16 -2.94 2.36
N ASP A 304 -16.43 -4.10 2.92
CA ASP A 304 -17.26 -4.26 4.11
C ASP A 304 -16.74 -3.45 5.32
N ASN A 305 -15.42 -3.35 5.50
CA ASN A 305 -14.81 -2.55 6.57
C ASN A 305 -14.97 -1.03 6.40
N GLU A 306 -15.39 -0.55 5.23
CA GLU A 306 -15.64 0.87 4.94
C GLU A 306 -17.09 1.28 5.30
N MET A 307 -17.89 0.34 5.79
CA MET A 307 -19.31 0.49 6.08
C MET A 307 -19.63 0.15 7.55
N PRO A 308 -20.70 0.72 8.12
CA PRO A 308 -21.46 1.87 7.63
C PRO A 308 -20.74 3.19 7.95
N GLN A 309 -21.32 4.31 7.50
CA GLN A 309 -20.90 5.63 7.97
C GLN A 309 -21.19 5.79 9.48
N VAL A 310 -20.22 6.33 10.19
CA VAL A 310 -20.28 6.63 11.63
C VAL A 310 -19.66 7.97 11.96
N GLN A 311 -20.12 8.59 13.05
CA GLN A 311 -19.53 9.80 13.61
C GLN A 311 -18.61 9.42 14.79
N ARG A 312 -17.46 10.09 14.89
CA ARG A 312 -16.48 9.91 15.96
C ARG A 312 -16.08 11.25 16.54
N THR A 313 -16.14 11.35 17.87
CA THR A 313 -15.68 12.55 18.57
C THR A 313 -14.16 12.64 18.50
N ILE A 314 -13.67 13.82 18.15
CA ILE A 314 -12.25 14.18 18.10
C ILE A 314 -11.98 15.40 19.00
N PRO A 315 -10.74 15.64 19.44
CA PRO A 315 -10.39 16.79 20.26
C PRO A 315 -10.69 18.12 19.57
N ARG A 316 -11.28 19.09 20.30
CA ARG A 316 -11.67 20.42 19.76
C ARG A 316 -10.54 21.21 19.13
N ARG A 317 -9.30 20.93 19.54
CA ARG A 317 -8.12 21.59 18.99
C ARG A 317 -6.97 20.60 18.88
N LEU A 318 -6.43 20.48 17.67
CA LEU A 318 -5.31 19.62 17.33
C LEU A 318 -4.16 20.45 16.78
N LEU A 319 -2.95 20.23 17.26
CA LEU A 319 -1.73 20.57 16.54
C LEU A 319 -1.34 19.38 15.68
N VAL A 320 -1.15 19.62 14.39
CA VAL A 320 -0.90 18.56 13.41
C VAL A 320 0.38 18.89 12.67
N GLN A 321 1.29 17.92 12.59
CA GLN A 321 2.50 18.08 11.79
C GLN A 321 2.11 18.27 10.33
N GLU A 322 2.55 19.37 9.73
CA GLU A 322 2.16 19.76 8.37
C GLU A 322 2.59 18.71 7.35
N TYR A 323 3.80 18.19 7.48
CA TYR A 323 4.38 17.15 6.64
C TYR A 323 4.62 15.86 7.45
N PRO A 324 4.61 14.67 6.82
CA PRO A 324 5.05 13.44 7.46
C PRO A 324 6.52 13.52 7.89
N VAL A 325 6.90 12.67 8.85
CA VAL A 325 8.28 12.62 9.34
C VAL A 325 9.23 12.14 8.24
N THR A 326 10.31 12.89 8.02
CA THR A 326 11.29 12.60 6.97
C THR A 326 12.42 11.69 7.44
N ASN A 327 13.21 11.16 6.49
CA ASN A 327 14.40 10.38 6.81
C ASN A 327 15.41 11.15 7.67
N SER A 328 15.64 12.43 7.37
CA SER A 328 16.58 13.27 8.11
C SER A 328 16.10 13.56 9.54
N GLN A 329 14.79 13.74 9.74
CA GLN A 329 14.20 13.88 11.08
C GLN A 329 14.32 12.57 11.89
N PHE A 330 13.96 11.44 11.28
CA PHE A 330 14.08 10.14 11.93
C PHE A 330 15.52 9.75 12.25
N LEU A 331 16.50 10.21 11.44
CA LEU A 331 17.92 10.00 11.73
C LEU A 331 18.34 10.61 13.07
N ASN A 332 17.72 11.71 13.52
CA ASN A 332 18.01 12.29 14.83
C ASN A 332 17.62 11.34 15.96
N PHE A 333 16.46 10.67 15.86
CA PHE A 333 16.05 9.61 16.78
C PHE A 333 17.07 8.46 16.81
N VAL A 334 17.50 7.97 15.64
CA VAL A 334 18.51 6.90 15.53
C VAL A 334 19.84 7.31 16.19
N LYS A 335 20.31 8.54 15.93
CA LYS A 335 21.56 9.07 16.48
C LYS A 335 21.49 9.24 17.99
N ASP A 336 20.37 9.72 18.52
CA ASP A 336 20.10 9.90 19.94
C ASP A 336 19.82 8.59 20.70
N GLY A 337 20.10 7.45 20.07
CA GLY A 337 19.99 6.14 20.70
C GLY A 337 18.58 5.57 20.70
N GLY A 338 17.71 5.99 19.77
CA GLY A 338 16.36 5.47 19.60
C GLY A 338 16.27 3.94 19.57
N TYR A 339 17.24 3.27 18.95
CA TYR A 339 17.35 1.80 18.91
C TYR A 339 18.32 1.20 19.95
N ARG A 340 18.95 2.03 20.79
CA ARG A 340 19.93 1.60 21.81
C ARG A 340 19.37 1.72 23.23
N ASP A 341 18.65 2.80 23.51
CA ASP A 341 18.00 3.07 24.80
C ASP A 341 16.51 2.69 24.72
N LEU A 342 16.26 1.39 24.59
CA LEU A 342 14.91 0.90 24.33
C LEU A 342 13.96 1.20 25.49
N HIS A 343 14.43 1.19 26.74
CA HIS A 343 13.59 1.47 27.91
C HIS A 343 13.10 2.92 27.98
N ARG A 344 13.84 3.87 27.37
CA ARG A 344 13.49 5.29 27.42
C ARG A 344 12.43 5.67 26.39
N TYR A 345 12.43 5.04 25.23
CA TYR A 345 11.58 5.45 24.09
C TYR A 345 10.51 4.41 23.70
N TRP A 346 10.74 3.12 23.98
CA TRP A 346 9.82 2.03 23.66
C TRP A 346 9.03 1.66 24.90
N LEU A 347 7.96 2.42 25.13
CA LEU A 347 7.13 2.33 26.34
C LEU A 347 6.36 1.01 26.40
N ASP A 348 5.82 0.56 25.27
CA ASP A 348 5.18 -0.74 25.17
C ASP A 348 6.21 -1.87 25.27
N GLU A 349 5.89 -2.89 26.06
CA GLU A 349 6.78 -4.02 26.28
C GLU A 349 6.91 -4.91 25.05
N SER A 350 5.83 -5.13 24.31
CA SER A 350 5.84 -5.93 23.09
C SER A 350 6.68 -5.25 22.00
N ASP A 351 6.51 -3.94 21.80
CA ASP A 351 7.31 -3.14 20.85
C ASP A 351 8.82 -3.23 21.18
N ARG A 352 9.16 -3.11 22.46
CA ARG A 352 10.54 -3.20 22.96
C ARG A 352 11.14 -4.59 22.75
N LEU A 353 10.41 -5.64 23.09
CA LEU A 353 10.85 -7.03 22.92
C LEU A 353 11.03 -7.39 21.45
N TRP A 354 10.10 -6.94 20.59
CA TRP A 354 10.22 -7.10 19.14
C TRP A 354 11.48 -6.43 18.59
N CYS A 355 11.73 -5.16 18.95
CA CYS A 355 12.92 -4.44 18.51
C CYS A 355 14.22 -5.13 18.95
N ALA A 356 14.27 -5.59 20.20
CA ALA A 356 15.41 -6.31 20.76
C ALA A 356 15.64 -7.68 20.10
N LYS A 357 14.58 -8.50 19.99
CA LYS A 357 14.60 -9.84 19.37
C LYS A 357 15.11 -9.79 17.94
N ASN A 358 14.74 -8.75 17.19
CA ASN A 358 15.14 -8.56 15.80
C ASN A 358 16.45 -7.78 15.62
N SER A 359 17.11 -7.38 16.73
CA SER A 359 18.38 -6.62 16.72
C SER A 359 18.33 -5.40 15.78
N ARG A 360 17.20 -4.69 15.76
CA ARG A 360 16.98 -3.56 14.84
C ARG A 360 17.86 -2.37 15.24
N GLN A 361 18.43 -1.70 14.25
CA GLN A 361 19.30 -0.52 14.44
C GLN A 361 18.83 0.70 13.64
N CYS A 362 17.98 0.49 12.65
CA CYS A 362 17.41 1.51 11.77
C CYS A 362 16.16 0.94 11.07
N PRO A 363 15.37 1.79 10.38
CA PRO A 363 14.23 1.38 9.59
C PRO A 363 14.56 0.29 8.55
N GLN A 364 13.54 -0.51 8.17
CA GLN A 364 13.70 -1.65 7.26
C GLN A 364 14.25 -1.26 5.88
N PHE A 365 13.93 -0.04 5.44
CA PHE A 365 14.32 0.51 4.15
C PHE A 365 15.69 1.20 4.17
N TRP A 366 16.40 1.14 5.30
CA TRP A 366 17.73 1.70 5.44
C TRP A 366 18.79 0.61 5.50
N ARG A 367 20.01 0.97 5.13
CA ARG A 367 21.20 0.14 5.27
C ARG A 367 22.21 0.88 6.13
N ALA A 368 22.61 0.27 7.25
CA ALA A 368 23.74 0.73 8.05
C ALA A 368 25.05 0.21 7.46
N ILE A 369 26.02 1.10 7.24
CA ILE A 369 27.35 0.80 6.70
C ILE A 369 28.39 1.36 7.65
N HIS A 370 29.33 0.53 8.10
CA HIS A 370 30.49 0.99 8.86
C HIS A 370 31.42 1.82 7.98
N ARG A 371 31.79 3.02 8.44
CA ARG A 371 32.83 3.84 7.81
C ARG A 371 34.12 3.75 8.62
N PRO A 372 35.17 3.08 8.10
CA PRO A 372 36.44 2.97 8.81
C PRO A 372 37.26 4.26 8.85
N ASP A 373 36.90 5.29 8.08
CA ASP A 373 37.77 6.45 7.78
C ASP A 373 37.53 7.69 8.67
N ARG A 374 37.07 7.50 9.91
CA ARG A 374 37.09 8.57 10.93
C ARG A 374 37.54 7.98 12.25
N ALA A 375 38.23 8.78 13.06
CA ALA A 375 38.78 8.39 14.37
C ALA A 375 37.77 7.76 15.35
N ASN A 376 36.48 7.72 14.99
CA ASN A 376 35.42 6.96 15.63
C ASN A 376 34.76 6.02 14.60
N ASP A 377 34.63 4.73 14.96
CA ASP A 377 33.83 3.73 14.26
C ASP A 377 32.37 4.22 14.20
N THR A 378 31.97 4.81 13.08
CA THR A 378 30.67 5.47 12.93
C THR A 378 29.87 4.82 11.82
N LEU A 379 28.61 4.51 12.14
CA LEU A 379 27.64 3.98 11.17
C LEU A 379 27.12 5.12 10.29
N ALA A 380 27.18 4.92 8.98
CA ALA A 380 26.48 5.72 7.99
C ALA A 380 25.22 4.98 7.54
N PHE A 381 24.11 5.71 7.41
CA PHE A 381 22.83 5.14 6.98
C PHE A 381 22.51 5.59 5.57
N HIS A 382 22.06 4.67 4.72
CA HIS A 382 21.66 4.92 3.34
C HIS A 382 20.25 4.39 3.10
N VAL A 383 19.45 5.09 2.30
CA VAL A 383 18.15 4.58 1.86
C VAL A 383 18.39 3.50 0.82
N VAL A 384 17.67 2.38 0.93
CA VAL A 384 17.61 1.33 -0.09
C VAL A 384 16.47 1.68 -1.04
N HIS A 385 16.74 1.78 -2.33
CA HIS A 385 15.73 2.01 -3.35
C HIS A 385 15.13 0.68 -3.80
N LEU A 386 14.00 0.74 -4.53
CA LEU A 386 13.27 -0.44 -4.99
C LEU A 386 14.17 -1.41 -5.79
N ASP A 387 15.07 -0.89 -6.61
CA ASP A 387 16.05 -1.67 -7.39
C ASP A 387 17.27 -2.18 -6.60
N GLY A 388 17.29 -1.92 -5.30
CA GLY A 388 18.35 -2.36 -4.39
C GLY A 388 19.57 -1.45 -4.37
N ARG A 389 19.60 -0.34 -5.14
CA ARG A 389 20.67 0.63 -4.98
C ARG A 389 20.54 1.36 -3.65
N LEU A 390 21.70 1.72 -3.11
CA LEU A 390 21.77 2.61 -1.97
C LEU A 390 21.77 4.06 -2.46
N SER A 391 21.20 4.96 -1.65
CA SER A 391 21.34 6.40 -1.85
C SER A 391 22.81 6.76 -2.03
N LYS A 392 23.10 7.68 -2.97
CA LYS A 392 24.49 8.07 -3.29
C LYS A 392 25.21 8.67 -2.08
N HIS A 393 24.49 9.45 -1.29
CA HIS A 393 24.95 10.06 -0.06
C HIS A 393 24.27 9.40 1.14
N SER A 394 24.91 9.45 2.30
CA SER A 394 24.29 8.98 3.54
C SER A 394 23.23 9.97 4.01
N ILE A 395 22.18 9.46 4.65
CA ILE A 395 21.15 10.27 5.27
C ILE A 395 21.80 11.26 6.25
N GLY A 396 21.38 12.52 6.20
CA GLY A 396 21.94 13.64 6.96
C GLY A 396 23.11 14.36 6.27
N ASP A 397 23.64 13.84 5.16
CA ASP A 397 24.49 14.62 4.25
C ASP A 397 23.58 15.58 3.46
N PRO A 398 23.85 16.90 3.42
CA PRO A 398 23.03 17.86 2.65
C PRO A 398 22.83 17.49 1.18
N ALA A 399 23.77 16.74 0.59
CA ALA A 399 23.68 16.27 -0.80
C ALA A 399 22.81 15.00 -0.97
N CYS A 400 22.28 14.42 0.12
CA CYS A 400 21.37 13.28 0.05
C CYS A 400 19.95 13.75 -0.30
N THR A 401 19.50 13.43 -1.52
CA THR A 401 18.17 13.74 -2.05
C THR A 401 17.04 13.08 -1.27
N GLU A 402 17.33 11.97 -0.60
CA GLU A 402 16.35 11.19 0.18
C GLU A 402 16.15 11.74 1.61
N ASN A 403 16.87 12.80 2.01
CA ASN A 403 16.72 13.42 3.34
C ASN A 403 15.28 13.87 3.63
N ASN A 404 14.59 14.35 2.61
CA ASN A 404 13.24 14.91 2.70
C ASN A 404 12.16 13.91 2.27
N TRP A 405 12.54 12.69 1.88
CA TRP A 405 11.56 11.63 1.67
C TRP A 405 10.93 11.25 3.02
N PRO A 406 9.65 10.87 3.04
CA PRO A 406 9.07 10.29 4.24
C PRO A 406 9.84 9.03 4.64
N VAL A 407 10.04 8.84 5.95
CA VAL A 407 10.64 7.61 6.46
C VAL A 407 9.60 6.48 6.43
N TYR A 408 10.02 5.29 6.03
CA TYR A 408 9.17 4.09 6.07
C TYR A 408 9.50 3.20 7.26
N ILE A 409 8.49 2.91 8.08
CA ILE A 409 8.66 2.23 9.37
C ILE A 409 7.44 1.39 9.77
N SER A 410 7.60 0.57 10.80
CA SER A 410 6.51 -0.06 11.55
C SER A 410 5.78 0.92 12.48
N LEU A 411 4.59 0.55 12.97
CA LEU A 411 3.86 1.33 13.98
C LEU A 411 4.63 1.42 15.30
N ALA A 412 5.29 0.33 15.72
CA ALA A 412 6.12 0.29 16.92
C ALA A 412 7.26 1.33 16.87
N GLU A 413 7.95 1.43 15.73
CA GLU A 413 8.97 2.47 15.50
C GLU A 413 8.37 3.88 15.54
N ALA A 414 7.12 4.05 15.05
CA ALA A 414 6.44 5.34 15.03
C ALA A 414 6.08 5.81 16.44
N ARG A 415 5.55 4.90 17.27
CA ARG A 415 5.27 5.13 18.69
C ARG A 415 6.55 5.49 19.45
N ALA A 416 7.63 4.75 19.22
CA ALA A 416 8.92 5.04 19.84
C ALA A 416 9.46 6.43 19.46
N TYR A 417 9.32 6.83 18.18
CA TYR A 417 9.68 8.18 17.74
C TYR A 417 8.80 9.25 18.42
N ALA A 418 7.48 9.06 18.49
CA ALA A 418 6.58 10.00 19.16
C ALA A 418 6.97 10.23 20.63
N ASN A 419 7.30 9.14 21.35
CA ASN A 419 7.81 9.19 22.72
C ASN A 419 9.15 9.92 22.82
N TRP A 420 10.07 9.66 21.89
CA TRP A 420 11.35 10.37 21.82
C TRP A 420 11.16 11.88 21.63
N VAL A 421 10.24 12.29 20.76
CA VAL A 421 9.88 13.71 20.60
C VAL A 421 9.34 14.26 21.92
N CYS A 422 8.44 13.56 22.60
CA CYS A 422 7.91 13.99 23.91
C CYS A 422 9.00 14.15 24.98
N VAL A 423 10.01 13.28 25.00
CA VAL A 423 11.11 13.34 25.97
C VAL A 423 12.05 14.51 25.65
N ASN A 424 12.40 14.70 24.39
CA ASN A 424 13.42 15.68 23.99
C ASN A 424 12.86 17.08 23.70
N ALA A 425 11.58 17.21 23.34
CA ALA A 425 10.89 18.49 23.20
C ALA A 425 10.72 19.24 24.55
N ARG A 426 10.84 18.53 25.69
CA ARG A 426 10.77 19.13 27.04
C ARG A 426 11.86 20.17 27.33
N HIS A 427 12.92 20.24 26.50
CA HIS A 427 13.95 21.27 26.58
C HIS A 427 13.59 22.57 25.82
N ALA A 428 12.49 22.58 25.06
CA ALA A 428 11.95 23.74 24.34
C ALA A 428 10.60 24.18 24.95
N GLN A 429 10.63 24.82 26.12
CA GLN A 429 9.58 25.72 26.65
C GLN A 429 8.11 25.22 26.68
N SER A 430 7.84 23.91 26.70
CA SER A 430 6.53 23.37 27.08
C SER A 430 6.69 21.99 27.73
N ARG A 431 6.29 21.87 29.00
CA ARG A 431 6.43 20.64 29.78
C ARG A 431 5.24 19.67 29.63
N GLU A 432 4.26 20.00 28.78
CA GLU A 432 2.94 19.34 28.79
C GLU A 432 2.43 18.91 27.40
N ILE A 433 3.18 19.09 26.32
CA ILE A 433 2.76 18.69 24.96
C ILE A 433 3.10 17.21 24.72
N GLY A 434 2.07 16.37 24.63
CA GLY A 434 2.16 14.94 24.36
C GLY A 434 1.95 14.61 22.88
N TRP A 435 3.05 14.56 22.11
CA TRP A 435 3.03 14.12 20.71
C TRP A 435 2.71 12.63 20.59
N ARG A 436 1.77 12.30 19.71
CA ARG A 436 1.32 10.94 19.41
C ARG A 436 0.99 10.80 17.93
N LEU A 437 0.73 9.57 17.49
CA LEU A 437 0.11 9.35 16.19
C LEU A 437 -1.38 9.75 16.23
N PRO A 438 -1.97 10.13 15.08
CA PRO A 438 -3.41 10.37 15.01
C PRO A 438 -4.20 9.06 15.15
N THR A 439 -5.42 9.17 15.63
CA THR A 439 -6.44 8.13 15.43
C THR A 439 -6.95 8.15 13.98
N GLU A 440 -7.61 7.08 13.53
CA GLU A 440 -8.26 7.03 12.21
C GLU A 440 -9.25 8.18 12.01
N ALA A 441 -10.04 8.49 13.04
CA ALA A 441 -11.02 9.58 13.04
C ALA A 441 -10.35 10.95 12.86
N GLU A 442 -9.30 11.22 13.63
CA GLU A 442 -8.54 12.47 13.52
C GLU A 442 -7.86 12.58 12.16
N TRP A 443 -7.22 11.50 11.70
CA TRP A 443 -6.60 11.48 10.38
C TRP A 443 -7.61 11.78 9.28
N GLN A 444 -8.81 11.19 9.33
CA GLN A 444 -9.86 11.42 8.35
C GLN A 444 -10.30 12.88 8.31
N TYR A 445 -10.45 13.50 9.49
CA TYR A 445 -10.79 14.92 9.60
C TYR A 445 -9.67 15.82 9.08
N ILE A 446 -8.41 15.49 9.38
CA ILE A 446 -7.20 16.17 8.90
C ILE A 446 -7.10 16.07 7.37
N ALA A 447 -7.52 14.95 6.79
CA ALA A 447 -7.45 14.69 5.35
C ALA A 447 -8.64 15.22 4.55
N ASP A 448 -9.54 15.97 5.18
CA ASP A 448 -10.65 16.60 4.47
C ASP A 448 -10.15 17.53 3.36
N GLY A 449 -10.67 17.33 2.14
CA GLY A 449 -10.20 18.01 0.92
C GLY A 449 -8.87 17.55 0.35
N ALA A 450 -8.19 16.55 0.95
CA ALA A 450 -6.92 16.02 0.43
C ALA A 450 -7.08 14.96 -0.66
N TYR A 451 -8.24 14.31 -0.74
CA TYR A 451 -8.53 13.31 -1.78
C TYR A 451 -9.03 13.98 -3.08
N PRO A 452 -8.73 13.40 -4.26
CA PRO A 452 -9.23 13.91 -5.53
C PRO A 452 -10.77 14.00 -5.53
N LYS A 453 -11.35 15.09 -6.07
CA LYS A 453 -12.81 15.30 -6.08
C LYS A 453 -13.61 14.22 -6.84
N THR A 454 -12.95 13.46 -7.70
CA THR A 454 -13.52 12.34 -8.48
C THR A 454 -13.24 10.97 -7.85
N SER A 455 -12.75 10.90 -6.59
CA SER A 455 -12.45 9.65 -5.88
C SER A 455 -13.72 8.93 -5.37
N THR A 456 -14.71 8.72 -6.24
CA THR A 456 -15.96 7.98 -5.95
C THR A 456 -15.75 6.46 -5.92
N GLY A 457 -14.53 6.00 -6.18
CA GLY A 457 -14.19 4.58 -6.28
C GLY A 457 -14.61 3.94 -7.62
N ASP A 458 -15.14 4.69 -8.59
CA ASP A 458 -15.55 4.17 -9.89
C ASP A 458 -14.37 3.86 -10.84
N GLY A 459 -13.16 4.32 -10.50
CA GLY A 459 -11.95 4.09 -11.30
C GLY A 459 -11.84 4.95 -12.56
N ASN A 460 -12.64 6.02 -12.69
CA ASN A 460 -12.66 6.90 -13.86
C ASN A 460 -12.20 8.33 -13.53
N SER A 461 -11.10 8.47 -12.79
CA SER A 461 -10.52 9.77 -12.42
C SER A 461 -9.30 10.11 -13.26
N ASP A 462 -9.50 10.79 -14.39
CA ASP A 462 -8.45 11.48 -15.16
C ASP A 462 -8.16 12.91 -14.64
N SER A 463 -8.79 13.33 -13.54
CA SER A 463 -8.51 14.63 -12.94
C SER A 463 -7.17 14.59 -12.19
N ALA A 464 -6.26 15.49 -12.58
CA ALA A 464 -4.96 15.78 -11.96
C ALA A 464 -4.85 15.27 -10.50
N MET A 465 -4.16 14.15 -10.34
CA MET A 465 -3.92 13.53 -9.04
C MET A 465 -2.86 14.35 -8.30
N ASP A 466 -3.27 15.09 -7.26
CA ASP A 466 -2.41 16.05 -6.56
C ASP A 466 -1.34 15.40 -5.65
N GLY A 467 -1.15 14.07 -5.65
CA GLY A 467 -0.15 13.36 -4.84
C GLY A 467 0.68 12.33 -5.61
N ASN A 468 1.75 11.82 -4.99
CA ASN A 468 2.55 10.73 -5.56
C ASN A 468 1.90 9.37 -5.24
N HIS A 469 1.01 8.90 -6.10
CA HIS A 469 0.36 7.58 -6.02
C HIS A 469 0.08 7.06 -7.44
N GLY A 470 -0.45 5.85 -7.58
CA GLY A 470 -0.78 5.29 -8.90
C GLY A 470 0.43 5.13 -9.81
N PHE A 471 1.60 4.77 -9.26
CA PHE A 471 2.83 4.47 -10.02
C PHE A 471 3.37 5.67 -10.80
N ARG A 472 3.03 6.91 -10.40
CA ARG A 472 3.57 8.15 -11.00
C ARG A 472 5.09 8.21 -10.89
N HIS A 473 5.60 7.88 -9.71
CA HIS A 473 7.01 7.65 -9.43
C HIS A 473 7.18 6.24 -8.83
N TRP A 474 8.36 5.65 -9.01
CA TRP A 474 8.70 4.31 -8.52
C TRP A 474 9.40 4.35 -7.16
N GLY A 475 8.89 5.21 -6.28
CA GLY A 475 9.44 5.50 -4.96
C GLY A 475 8.84 6.80 -4.39
N PRO A 476 9.17 7.14 -3.14
CA PRO A 476 8.83 8.44 -2.58
C PRO A 476 9.44 9.59 -3.38
N ILE A 477 8.84 10.77 -3.24
CA ILE A 477 9.43 12.05 -3.63
C ILE A 477 9.66 12.90 -2.37
N ASP A 478 10.33 14.05 -2.53
CA ASP A 478 10.47 15.03 -1.46
C ASP A 478 9.08 15.45 -0.95
N THR A 479 8.83 15.23 0.35
CA THR A 479 7.52 15.51 0.96
C THR A 479 7.15 16.99 0.88
N TYR A 480 8.15 17.88 0.89
CA TYR A 480 7.95 19.33 0.79
C TYR A 480 7.58 19.80 -0.61
N GLN A 481 7.78 18.95 -1.62
CA GLN A 481 7.41 19.20 -3.01
C GLN A 481 6.10 18.51 -3.41
N SER A 482 5.50 17.71 -2.52
CA SER A 482 4.21 17.08 -2.76
C SER A 482 3.14 18.15 -3.01
N PRO A 483 2.36 18.07 -4.11
CA PRO A 483 1.28 19.04 -4.38
C PRO A 483 0.09 18.85 -3.42
N ASN A 484 -0.01 17.70 -2.78
CA ASN A 484 -1.19 17.27 -2.02
C ASN A 484 -1.35 18.09 -0.75
N SER A 485 -2.57 18.60 -0.51
CA SER A 485 -2.94 19.30 0.71
C SER A 485 -4.39 19.09 1.07
N SER A 486 -4.67 18.99 2.37
CA SER A 486 -6.03 19.11 2.89
C SER A 486 -6.50 20.57 2.89
N ARG A 487 -7.78 20.79 3.17
CA ARG A 487 -8.35 22.13 3.38
C ARG A 487 -7.72 22.90 4.54
N TRP A 488 -7.01 22.18 5.41
CA TRP A 488 -6.29 22.72 6.56
C TRP A 488 -4.84 23.08 6.22
N ASN A 489 -4.41 22.96 4.97
CA ASN A 489 -3.01 23.08 4.53
C ASN A 489 -2.06 22.02 5.13
N VAL A 490 -2.58 20.90 5.61
CA VAL A 490 -1.75 19.75 5.97
C VAL A 490 -1.35 19.05 4.68
N ARG A 491 -0.06 18.84 4.47
CA ARG A 491 0.55 18.44 3.18
C ARG A 491 0.86 16.95 3.14
N ASP A 492 0.95 16.43 1.91
CA ASP A 492 1.40 15.06 1.62
C ASP A 492 0.61 13.99 2.41
N LEU A 493 -0.72 14.08 2.44
CA LEU A 493 -1.58 13.12 3.13
C LEU A 493 -1.92 11.91 2.25
N VAL A 494 -2.18 12.14 0.96
CA VAL A 494 -2.52 11.11 -0.02
C VAL A 494 -1.36 10.89 -0.98
N GLY A 495 -0.77 9.70 -0.94
CA GLY A 495 0.41 9.34 -1.72
C GLY A 495 1.70 9.39 -0.89
N ASN A 496 2.82 9.09 -1.54
CA ASN A 496 4.17 8.94 -0.98
C ASN A 496 4.32 7.80 0.05
N GLY A 497 3.30 7.41 0.79
CA GLY A 497 3.31 6.34 1.78
C GLY A 497 2.02 6.32 2.58
N TRP A 498 1.54 5.14 2.95
CA TRP A 498 0.42 4.98 3.88
C TRP A 498 0.77 5.60 5.23
N GLU A 499 -0.16 6.31 5.87
CA GLU A 499 0.08 6.88 7.19
C GLU A 499 -0.47 5.98 8.28
N TRP A 500 0.42 5.55 9.18
CA TRP A 500 0.02 4.86 10.41
C TRP A 500 -0.91 5.73 11.24
N THR A 501 -1.99 5.11 11.71
CA THR A 501 -2.82 5.62 12.80
C THR A 501 -2.64 4.70 14.01
N ASP A 502 -2.85 5.22 15.21
CA ASP A 502 -2.83 4.39 16.42
C ASP A 502 -4.23 3.85 16.76
N THR A 503 -4.95 3.39 15.73
CA THR A 503 -6.31 2.84 15.85
C THR A 503 -6.29 1.36 15.47
N PRO A 504 -6.63 0.45 16.39
CA PRO A 504 -6.82 -0.96 16.06
C PRO A 504 -7.84 -1.12 14.93
N PHE A 505 -7.56 -2.01 13.98
CA PHE A 505 -8.48 -2.34 12.91
C PHE A 505 -9.64 -3.15 13.50
N GLN A 506 -10.80 -2.52 13.49
CA GLN A 506 -12.05 -3.02 14.04
C GLN A 506 -13.21 -2.59 13.13
N PRO A 507 -14.39 -3.22 13.24
CA PRO A 507 -15.57 -2.75 12.54
C PRO A 507 -15.86 -1.28 12.88
N LEU A 508 -16.23 -0.48 11.88
CA LEU A 508 -16.66 0.90 12.13
C LEU A 508 -17.90 0.95 13.03
N ASP A 509 -18.75 -0.06 12.97
CA ASP A 509 -19.88 -0.23 13.86
C ASP A 509 -20.07 -1.73 14.12
N PRO A 510 -19.66 -2.26 15.28
CA PRO A 510 -19.76 -3.69 15.57
C PRO A 510 -21.19 -4.25 15.50
N ASP A 511 -22.21 -3.43 15.79
CA ASP A 511 -23.61 -3.85 15.78
C ASP A 511 -24.19 -3.88 14.34
N ARG A 512 -23.56 -3.18 13.40
CA ARG A 512 -24.04 -3.05 12.01
C ARG A 512 -23.09 -3.63 10.95
N PHE A 513 -21.89 -4.02 11.33
CA PHE A 513 -20.94 -4.63 10.41
C PHE A 513 -21.47 -5.96 9.88
N GLN A 514 -21.37 -6.13 8.57
CA GLN A 514 -21.70 -7.38 7.89
C GLN A 514 -20.58 -7.71 6.92
N PRO A 515 -19.95 -8.88 7.02
CA PRO A 515 -18.93 -9.29 6.08
C PRO A 515 -19.54 -9.45 4.69
N THR A 516 -18.78 -9.13 3.64
CA THR A 516 -19.29 -9.30 2.26
C THR A 516 -19.53 -10.79 1.95
N PRO A 517 -20.70 -11.18 1.43
CA PRO A 517 -20.97 -12.59 1.08
C PRO A 517 -19.97 -13.17 0.07
N LEU A 518 -19.41 -12.31 -0.79
CA LEU A 518 -18.42 -12.73 -1.78
C LEU A 518 -17.09 -13.09 -1.16
N TYR A 519 -16.66 -12.42 -0.09
CA TYR A 519 -15.37 -12.65 0.56
C TYR A 519 -15.45 -12.38 2.08
N PRO A 520 -16.14 -13.26 2.84
CA PRO A 520 -16.52 -12.95 4.22
C PRO A 520 -15.34 -12.71 5.17
N GLU A 521 -14.22 -13.35 4.88
CA GLU A 521 -13.02 -13.30 5.71
C GLU A 521 -12.09 -12.12 5.38
N TYR A 522 -12.44 -11.29 4.38
CA TYR A 522 -11.59 -10.19 3.90
C TYR A 522 -11.20 -9.23 5.02
N SER A 523 -12.15 -8.86 5.87
CA SER A 523 -11.94 -7.94 6.99
C SER A 523 -12.04 -8.61 8.35
N ALA A 524 -12.98 -9.55 8.49
CA ALA A 524 -13.39 -10.10 9.79
C ALA A 524 -12.24 -10.80 10.56
N ASP A 525 -11.37 -11.50 9.84
CA ASP A 525 -10.24 -12.23 10.44
C ASP A 525 -9.21 -11.29 11.09
N PHE A 526 -9.15 -10.04 10.64
CA PHE A 526 -8.15 -9.07 11.07
C PHE A 526 -8.67 -8.15 12.19
N PHE A 527 -9.88 -8.39 12.70
CA PHE A 527 -10.41 -7.68 13.88
C PHE A 527 -9.86 -8.29 15.19
N ASP A 528 -8.54 -8.44 15.25
CA ASP A 528 -7.82 -9.28 16.22
C ASP A 528 -7.00 -8.48 17.26
N GLN A 529 -7.11 -7.15 17.25
CA GLN A 529 -6.33 -6.21 18.08
C GLN A 529 -4.82 -6.18 17.80
N LYS A 530 -4.33 -6.92 16.80
CA LYS A 530 -2.94 -6.88 16.34
C LYS A 530 -2.77 -5.98 15.13
N HIS A 531 -3.80 -5.89 14.30
CA HIS A 531 -3.83 -5.04 13.12
C HIS A 531 -4.27 -3.61 13.45
N PHE A 532 -3.64 -2.63 12.81
CA PHE A 532 -3.89 -1.20 12.99
C PHE A 532 -4.15 -0.55 11.65
N VAL A 533 -4.96 0.51 11.64
CA VAL A 533 -5.40 1.19 10.42
C VAL A 533 -4.31 2.09 9.85
N LEU A 534 -4.15 2.06 8.53
CA LEU A 534 -3.39 3.04 7.78
C LEU A 534 -4.28 3.75 6.75
N LYS A 535 -3.95 5.01 6.46
CA LYS A 535 -4.74 5.91 5.60
C LYS A 535 -3.86 6.64 4.59
N GLY A 536 -4.47 7.36 3.64
CA GLY A 536 -3.74 8.10 2.61
C GLY A 536 -3.58 7.31 1.31
N ALA A 537 -2.38 6.80 1.07
CA ALA A 537 -1.98 5.87 0.00
C ALA A 537 -0.45 5.86 -0.11
N SER A 538 0.16 4.81 -0.64
CA SER A 538 1.56 4.85 -1.05
C SER A 538 1.72 5.31 -2.52
N TRP A 539 2.97 5.51 -2.95
CA TRP A 539 3.29 5.74 -4.37
C TRP A 539 2.88 4.57 -5.28
N ALA A 540 2.79 3.37 -4.71
CA ALA A 540 2.45 2.12 -5.39
C ALA A 540 0.96 1.76 -5.30
N THR A 541 0.13 2.56 -4.61
CA THR A 541 -1.30 2.27 -4.48
C THR A 541 -2.04 2.63 -5.77
N GLY A 542 -2.77 1.67 -6.32
CA GLY A 542 -3.56 1.85 -7.55
C GLY A 542 -4.72 2.85 -7.39
N ALA A 543 -5.01 3.62 -8.45
CA ALA A 543 -6.04 4.66 -8.45
C ALA A 543 -7.42 4.22 -7.90
N PRO A 544 -7.93 3.00 -8.17
CA PRO A 544 -9.21 2.56 -7.62
C PRO A 544 -9.29 2.52 -6.08
N LEU A 545 -8.15 2.32 -5.41
CA LEU A 545 -8.05 2.25 -3.95
C LEU A 545 -7.92 3.63 -3.29
N ILE A 546 -7.71 4.69 -4.08
CA ILE A 546 -7.51 6.06 -3.58
C ILE A 546 -8.87 6.68 -3.30
N ARG A 547 -9.40 6.46 -2.09
CA ARG A 547 -10.64 7.08 -1.62
C ARG A 547 -10.60 7.32 -0.11
N PRO A 548 -11.32 8.35 0.40
CA PRO A 548 -11.34 8.67 1.82
C PRO A 548 -11.74 7.48 2.70
N THR A 549 -12.66 6.66 2.24
CA THR A 549 -13.24 5.57 3.03
C THR A 549 -12.35 4.35 3.10
N PHE A 550 -11.38 4.19 2.20
CA PHE A 550 -10.51 3.02 2.15
C PHE A 550 -9.69 2.89 3.43
N ARG A 551 -9.65 1.70 4.01
CA ARG A 551 -8.92 1.39 5.24
C ARG A 551 -7.91 0.31 4.90
N ASN A 552 -6.63 0.65 4.95
CA ASN A 552 -5.56 -0.35 4.90
C ASN A 552 -5.23 -0.80 6.32
N TRP A 553 -4.64 -1.98 6.51
CA TRP A 553 -4.27 -2.46 7.84
C TRP A 553 -3.08 -3.41 7.81
N TYR A 554 -2.26 -3.33 8.85
CA TYR A 554 -1.12 -4.22 9.08
C TYR A 554 -0.85 -4.37 10.57
N GLN A 555 -0.20 -5.46 10.97
CA GLN A 555 0.22 -5.66 12.35
C GLN A 555 1.23 -4.58 12.78
N ALA A 556 1.21 -4.19 14.05
CA ALA A 556 2.04 -3.10 14.58
C ALA A 556 3.55 -3.29 14.31
N HIS A 557 4.00 -4.55 14.29
CA HIS A 557 5.37 -4.97 14.09
C HIS A 557 5.75 -5.28 12.63
N TYR A 558 4.81 -5.17 11.68
CA TYR A 558 5.07 -5.49 10.27
C TYR A 558 5.84 -4.35 9.57
N PRO A 559 7.14 -4.52 9.24
CA PRO A 559 8.02 -3.40 8.89
C PRO A 559 8.21 -3.21 7.37
N TYR A 560 7.53 -4.02 6.54
CA TYR A 560 7.81 -4.11 5.10
C TYR A 560 6.96 -3.19 4.24
N VAL A 561 5.90 -2.62 4.78
CA VAL A 561 4.96 -1.79 4.02
C VAL A 561 5.55 -0.41 3.72
N PHE A 562 5.08 0.21 2.64
CA PHE A 562 5.39 1.60 2.32
C PHE A 562 4.58 2.55 3.22
N ALA A 563 4.87 2.51 4.52
CA ALA A 563 4.13 3.22 5.54
C ALA A 563 4.99 4.29 6.22
N LYS A 564 4.55 5.54 6.11
CA LYS A 564 5.06 6.71 6.81
C LYS A 564 4.16 7.04 8.01
N PHE A 565 4.45 8.15 8.67
CA PHE A 565 3.64 8.62 9.79
C PHE A 565 3.79 10.13 9.99
N ARG A 566 2.90 10.70 10.78
CA ARG A 566 2.97 12.07 11.27
C ARG A 566 2.53 12.14 12.73
N LEU A 567 2.86 13.25 13.39
CA LEU A 567 2.50 13.49 14.77
C LEU A 567 1.35 14.48 14.90
N VAL A 568 0.51 14.25 15.91
CA VAL A 568 -0.49 15.19 16.41
C VAL A 568 -0.31 15.41 17.91
N CYS A 569 -0.82 16.52 18.40
CA CYS A 569 -0.95 16.79 19.82
C CYS A 569 -2.28 17.48 20.10
N ASP A 570 -2.91 17.08 21.21
CA ASP A 570 -4.10 17.74 21.72
C ASP A 570 -3.71 19.03 22.44
N VAL A 571 -4.49 20.09 22.28
CA VAL A 571 -4.28 21.34 23.02
C VAL A 571 -5.44 21.56 23.98
N SER A 572 -5.15 21.54 25.28
CA SER A 572 -6.13 21.88 26.30
C SER A 572 -6.47 23.38 26.24
N PRO A 573 -7.74 23.80 26.42
CA PRO A 573 -8.13 25.22 26.47
C PRO A 573 -7.39 26.05 27.53
N VAL A 574 -6.90 25.41 28.60
CA VAL A 574 -6.25 26.08 29.75
C VAL A 574 -4.87 26.64 29.39
N GLU A 575 -4.17 26.03 28.42
CA GLU A 575 -2.77 26.32 28.10
C GLU A 575 -2.54 27.66 27.37
N LEU A 576 -3.60 28.33 26.92
CA LEU A 576 -3.50 29.58 26.14
C LEU A 576 -3.80 30.85 26.95
N SER A 577 -4.43 30.73 28.12
CA SER A 577 -4.82 31.90 28.92
C SER A 577 -3.63 32.69 29.46
N ASP A 578 -2.48 32.04 29.68
CA ASP A 578 -1.24 32.69 30.15
C ASP A 578 -0.37 33.29 29.03
N ARG A 579 -0.65 32.99 27.75
CA ARG A 579 0.25 33.37 26.64
C ARG A 579 -0.18 34.63 25.88
N SER A 580 -1.43 35.07 25.97
CA SER A 580 -1.86 36.33 25.35
C SER A 580 -1.39 37.58 26.11
N ALA A 581 -1.00 37.44 27.38
CA ALA A 581 -0.49 38.53 28.21
C ALA A 581 1.03 38.76 28.04
N ALA A 582 1.80 37.74 27.65
CA ALA A 582 3.27 37.82 27.60
C ALA A 582 3.85 38.45 26.31
N VAL A 583 3.08 38.51 25.22
CA VAL A 583 3.57 39.02 23.91
C VAL A 583 3.25 40.51 23.69
N ARG A 584 2.53 41.17 24.60
CA ARG A 584 2.12 42.59 24.42
C ARG A 584 3.05 43.64 25.05
N ASN A 585 4.13 43.26 25.73
CA ASN A 585 4.97 44.21 26.48
C ASN A 585 6.46 44.21 26.09
N GLU A 586 6.80 43.96 24.83
CA GLU A 586 8.12 44.34 24.32
C GLU A 586 7.95 45.42 23.24
N ALA A 587 7.92 46.68 23.69
CA ALA A 587 8.11 47.83 22.82
C ALA A 587 9.58 47.89 22.36
N PRO A 588 9.87 48.26 21.11
CA PRO A 588 11.23 48.31 20.61
C PRO A 588 12.00 49.49 21.21
N CYS A 589 13.14 49.21 21.85
CA CYS A 589 14.13 50.22 22.23
C CYS A 589 14.63 50.95 20.98
N SER A 590 14.31 52.24 20.89
CA SER A 590 14.93 53.17 19.95
C SER A 590 16.38 53.45 20.37
N HIS A 591 17.33 53.16 19.49
CA HIS A 591 18.69 53.69 19.59
C HIS A 591 18.67 55.17 19.22
N ASP A 592 18.81 56.05 20.21
CA ASP A 592 19.23 57.43 20.00
C ASP A 592 20.76 57.49 19.88
N ALA A 593 21.21 58.03 18.74
CA ALA A 593 22.57 58.47 18.53
C ALA A 593 22.68 59.95 18.94
N SER A 594 23.45 60.28 19.97
CA SER A 594 24.20 61.54 20.10
C SER A 594 25.02 61.55 21.39
N GLY A 595 26.30 61.94 21.27
CA GLY A 595 27.24 62.13 22.39
C GLY A 595 28.63 61.63 22.07
#